data_AF-A0A6I8M6Y1-F1
#
_entry.id   AF-A0A6I8M6Y1-F1
#
_cell.length_a   1.000
_cell.length_b   1.000
_cell.length_c   1.000
_cell.angle_alpha   90.00
_cell.angle_beta   90.00
_cell.angle_gamma   90.00
#
_symmetry.space_group_name_H-M   'P 1'
#
loop_
_entity.id
_entity.type
_entity.pdbx_description
1 polymer ?
#
loop_
_entity_poly.entity_id
_entity_poly.type
_entity_poly.pdbx_seq_one_letter_code
_entity_poly.pdbx_strand_id
1 'polypeptide(L)'
;MKKILLSLIILMSTLTFSITDYYNIKELKYDDNTYYLADSNAIDNTYIQEYLKKDDSFPNYKELISVSYIKDGENIKLNELVQTQIDFVDSLGILKFVNTTHTFEKNILLDEFLIESGTYEYDIYHYLKDNNGEIVLLQYSLREYVDSQEKHEKFINYIINNRDEMVAKFNKFVIHKLNVKNMENK
;
A
#
# COMPACT_ATOMS: atom_id res chain seq x y z
N MET A 1 31.95 -56.90 2.12
CA MET A 1 31.47 -56.12 0.95
C MET A 1 29.95 -56.21 0.97
N LYS A 2 29.11 -55.18 0.94
CA LYS A 2 29.19 -53.74 0.63
C LYS A 2 28.29 -53.01 1.65
N LYS A 3 28.76 -51.91 2.25
CA LYS A 3 27.87 -50.92 2.88
C LYS A 3 27.34 -50.04 1.75
N ILE A 4 26.09 -50.25 1.32
CA ILE A 4 25.42 -49.29 0.44
C ILE A 4 24.83 -48.24 1.37
N LEU A 5 25.57 -47.16 1.56
CA LEU A 5 25.07 -45.95 2.20
C LEU A 5 24.15 -45.27 1.19
N LEU A 6 22.85 -45.49 1.32
CA LEU A 6 21.84 -44.82 0.50
C LEU A 6 21.69 -43.39 1.06
N SER A 7 22.49 -42.47 0.54
CA SER A 7 22.37 -41.04 0.84
C SER A 7 21.07 -40.53 0.21
N LEU A 8 20.03 -40.45 1.03
CA LEU A 8 18.77 -39.79 0.71
C LEU A 8 19.03 -38.27 0.65
N ILE A 9 19.35 -37.74 -0.53
CA ILE A 9 19.37 -36.30 -0.77
C ILE A 9 17.91 -35.86 -0.81
N ILE A 10 17.41 -35.37 0.33
CA ILE A 10 16.17 -34.62 0.40
C ILE A 10 16.44 -33.30 -0.32
N LEU A 11 16.08 -33.24 -1.60
CA LEU A 11 16.02 -32.00 -2.36
C LEU A 11 14.85 -31.19 -1.77
N MET A 12 15.12 -30.41 -0.72
CA MET A 12 14.20 -29.35 -0.31
C MET A 12 14.20 -28.30 -1.42
N SER A 13 13.30 -28.46 -2.38
CA SER A 13 12.91 -27.37 -3.26
C SER A 13 12.22 -26.33 -2.39
N THR A 14 12.97 -25.30 -1.99
CA THR A 14 12.37 -24.05 -1.52
C THR A 14 11.52 -23.52 -2.66
N LEU A 15 10.21 -23.70 -2.59
CA LEU A 15 9.26 -22.99 -3.43
C LEU A 15 9.42 -21.51 -3.09
N THR A 16 10.31 -20.82 -3.80
CA THR A 16 10.37 -19.36 -3.78
C THR A 16 9.12 -18.90 -4.52
N PHE A 17 8.05 -18.64 -3.77
CA PHE A 17 6.93 -17.86 -4.31
C PHE A 17 7.51 -16.50 -4.72
N SER A 18 7.73 -16.30 -6.01
CA SER A 18 8.18 -15.03 -6.53
C SER A 18 7.00 -14.07 -6.49
N ILE A 19 7.15 -12.93 -5.80
CA ILE A 19 6.19 -11.83 -5.83
C ILE A 19 5.96 -11.43 -7.30
N THR A 20 4.70 -11.31 -7.71
CA THR A 20 4.34 -10.98 -9.09
C THR A 20 4.47 -9.48 -9.31
N ASP A 21 5.44 -9.06 -10.12
CA ASP A 21 5.61 -7.66 -10.49
C ASP A 21 4.70 -7.29 -11.66
N TYR A 22 3.52 -6.74 -11.35
CA TYR A 22 2.51 -6.34 -12.33
C TYR A 22 2.93 -5.13 -13.17
N TYR A 23 3.66 -4.18 -12.57
CA TYR A 23 4.01 -2.89 -13.17
C TYR A 23 5.43 -2.84 -13.73
N ASN A 24 6.23 -3.89 -13.53
CA ASN A 24 7.67 -3.91 -13.77
C ASN A 24 8.40 -2.82 -12.95
N ILE A 25 8.00 -2.68 -11.68
CA ILE A 25 8.52 -1.73 -10.71
C ILE A 25 8.91 -2.53 -9.47
N LYS A 26 10.21 -2.73 -9.27
CA LYS A 26 10.73 -3.43 -8.08
C LYS A 26 11.13 -2.50 -6.97
N GLU A 27 11.36 -1.23 -7.33
CA GLU A 27 11.87 -0.19 -6.44
C GLU A 27 11.15 1.12 -6.74
N LEU A 28 10.75 1.83 -5.69
CA LEU A 28 10.20 3.18 -5.73
C LEU A 28 11.05 4.10 -4.86
N LYS A 29 11.18 5.36 -5.28
CA LYS A 29 11.83 6.41 -4.48
C LYS A 29 10.79 7.43 -4.05
N TYR A 30 10.68 7.63 -2.75
CA TYR A 30 9.80 8.62 -2.14
C TYR A 30 10.50 9.19 -0.92
N ASP A 31 10.52 10.52 -0.81
CA ASP A 31 11.12 11.29 0.30
C ASP A 31 12.42 10.68 0.83
N ASP A 32 13.55 10.85 0.13
CA ASP A 32 14.89 10.33 0.49
C ASP A 32 15.00 8.82 0.77
N ASN A 33 13.89 8.08 0.74
CA ASN A 33 13.80 6.67 1.06
C ASN A 33 13.60 5.85 -0.22
N THR A 34 14.01 4.60 -0.12
CA THR A 34 13.86 3.60 -1.18
C THR A 34 12.96 2.48 -0.66
N TYR A 35 11.89 2.20 -1.40
CA TYR A 35 10.91 1.17 -1.09
C TYR A 35 11.04 0.05 -2.12
N TYR A 36 10.92 -1.19 -1.66
CA TYR A 36 11.09 -2.39 -2.46
C TYR A 36 9.77 -3.15 -2.48
N LEU A 37 9.47 -3.77 -3.62
CA LEU A 37 8.29 -4.59 -3.77
C LEU A 37 8.27 -5.71 -2.73
N ALA A 38 7.27 -5.67 -1.84
CA ALA A 38 7.13 -6.56 -0.70
C ALA A 38 5.95 -7.52 -0.83
N ASP A 39 4.85 -7.08 -1.46
CA ASP A 39 3.72 -7.95 -1.77
C ASP A 39 3.01 -7.50 -3.07
N SER A 40 2.22 -8.41 -3.65
CA SER A 40 1.40 -8.13 -4.82
C SER A 40 0.16 -9.00 -4.85
N ASN A 41 -0.99 -8.38 -5.05
CA ASN A 41 -2.29 -9.05 -5.08
C ASN A 41 -3.10 -8.63 -6.31
N ALA A 42 -4.03 -9.47 -6.75
CA ALA A 42 -5.01 -9.13 -7.78
C ALA A 42 -6.39 -9.60 -7.29
N ILE A 43 -7.33 -8.66 -7.23
CA ILE A 43 -8.71 -8.91 -6.81
C ILE A 43 -9.63 -8.27 -7.86
N ASP A 44 -10.41 -9.10 -8.53
CA ASP A 44 -11.25 -8.71 -9.66
C ASP A 44 -10.47 -7.92 -10.72
N ASN A 45 -10.86 -6.68 -10.98
CA ASN A 45 -10.21 -5.77 -11.94
C ASN A 45 -9.13 -4.89 -11.28
N THR A 46 -8.76 -5.15 -10.03
CA THR A 46 -7.77 -4.37 -9.29
C THR A 46 -6.48 -5.16 -9.08
N TYR A 47 -5.37 -4.59 -9.52
CA TYR A 47 -4.02 -5.11 -9.28
C TYR A 47 -3.37 -4.22 -8.23
N ILE A 48 -2.71 -4.80 -7.24
CA ILE A 48 -2.14 -4.08 -6.09
C ILE A 48 -0.68 -4.52 -5.96
N GLN A 49 0.23 -3.55 -5.79
CA GLN A 49 1.61 -3.80 -5.36
C GLN A 49 1.94 -2.93 -4.17
N GLU A 50 2.50 -3.56 -3.15
CA GLU A 50 2.88 -2.90 -1.90
C GLU A 50 4.39 -2.88 -1.75
N TYR A 51 4.91 -1.74 -1.31
CA TYR A 51 6.33 -1.47 -1.24
C TYR A 51 6.71 -1.04 0.18
N LEU A 52 7.74 -1.70 0.72
CA LEU A 52 8.24 -1.46 2.07
C LEU A 52 9.70 -1.02 2.03
N LYS A 53 10.18 -0.38 3.10
CA LYS A 53 11.62 -0.17 3.29
C LYS A 53 12.31 -1.52 3.45
N LYS A 54 13.61 -1.57 3.13
CA LYS A 54 14.40 -2.81 3.09
C LYS A 54 14.34 -3.63 4.39
N ASP A 55 14.25 -2.95 5.53
CA ASP A 55 14.28 -3.58 6.86
C ASP A 55 12.87 -3.79 7.45
N ASP A 56 11.81 -3.38 6.74
CA ASP A 56 10.41 -3.58 7.12
C ASP A 56 9.86 -4.88 6.51
N SER A 57 8.82 -5.46 7.12
CA SER A 57 8.15 -6.67 6.61
C SER A 57 6.71 -6.75 7.09
N PHE A 58 5.83 -7.48 6.43
CA PHE A 58 4.49 -7.69 6.98
C PHE A 58 4.50 -8.63 8.20
N PRO A 59 3.69 -8.37 9.25
CA PRO A 59 2.79 -7.22 9.46
C PRO A 59 3.47 -6.00 10.12
N ASN A 60 4.79 -6.02 10.30
CA ASN A 60 5.60 -5.05 11.03
C ASN A 60 6.31 -4.04 10.11
N TYR A 61 5.65 -2.93 9.81
CA TYR A 61 6.24 -1.85 9.00
C TYR A 61 5.92 -0.48 9.60
N LYS A 62 6.74 0.52 9.25
CA LYS A 62 6.50 1.91 9.65
C LYS A 62 5.90 2.75 8.54
N GLU A 63 6.34 2.50 7.32
CA GLU A 63 5.85 3.21 6.15
C GLU A 63 5.62 2.23 5.01
N LEU A 64 4.53 2.44 4.27
CA LEU A 64 4.19 1.63 3.11
C LEU A 64 3.74 2.54 1.97
N ILE A 65 4.12 2.18 0.75
CA ILE A 65 3.52 2.72 -0.46
C ILE A 65 2.72 1.60 -1.13
N SER A 66 1.45 1.85 -1.41
CA SER A 66 0.62 0.95 -2.23
C SER A 66 0.34 1.58 -3.58
N VAL A 67 0.35 0.75 -4.62
CA VAL A 67 0.00 1.13 -5.99
C VAL A 67 -1.07 0.19 -6.49
N SER A 68 -2.29 0.69 -6.61
CA SER A 68 -3.42 -0.07 -7.13
C SER A 68 -3.79 0.43 -8.53
N TYR A 69 -3.87 -0.48 -9.49
CA TYR A 69 -4.36 -0.23 -10.83
C TYR A 69 -5.74 -0.87 -10.99
N ILE A 70 -6.73 -0.06 -11.32
CA ILE A 70 -8.14 -0.49 -11.45
C ILE A 70 -8.49 -0.42 -12.92
N LYS A 71 -8.64 -1.60 -13.53
CA LYS A 71 -9.07 -1.80 -14.91
C LYS A 71 -10.57 -1.52 -15.04
N ASP A 72 -10.97 -0.99 -16.19
CA ASP A 72 -12.33 -0.51 -16.47
C ASP A 72 -12.77 0.61 -15.50
N GLY A 73 -11.80 1.32 -14.90
CA GLY A 73 -12.01 2.41 -13.96
C GLY A 73 -12.42 3.74 -14.62
N GLU A 74 -12.49 3.80 -15.95
CA GLU A 74 -12.80 5.02 -16.71
C GLU A 74 -14.09 5.74 -16.24
N ASN A 75 -15.09 4.95 -15.83
CA ASN A 75 -16.42 5.41 -15.43
C ASN A 75 -16.58 5.59 -13.91
N ILE A 76 -15.61 5.15 -13.11
CA ILE A 76 -15.67 5.28 -11.64
C ILE A 76 -15.43 6.75 -11.29
N LYS A 77 -16.39 7.35 -10.58
CA LYS A 77 -16.20 8.70 -10.08
C LYS A 77 -15.30 8.68 -8.85
N LEU A 78 -14.56 9.77 -8.65
CA LEU A 78 -13.66 9.89 -7.51
C LEU A 78 -14.35 9.60 -6.18
N ASN A 79 -15.52 10.18 -5.96
CA ASN A 79 -16.30 10.00 -4.74
C ASN A 79 -16.75 8.54 -4.53
N GLU A 80 -16.92 7.76 -5.60
CA GLU A 80 -17.25 6.33 -5.50
C GLU A 80 -16.02 5.54 -5.04
N LEU A 81 -14.83 5.86 -5.58
CA LEU A 81 -13.56 5.27 -5.15
C LEU A 81 -13.25 5.56 -3.67
N VAL A 82 -13.45 6.82 -3.25
CA VAL A 82 -13.34 7.24 -1.83
C VAL A 82 -14.27 6.40 -0.97
N GLN A 83 -15.55 6.31 -1.38
CA GLN A 83 -16.56 5.63 -0.58
C GLN A 83 -16.29 4.13 -0.49
N THR A 84 -15.84 3.48 -1.57
CA THR A 84 -15.45 2.06 -1.54
C THR A 84 -14.32 1.82 -0.54
N GLN A 85 -13.34 2.71 -0.46
CA GLN A 85 -12.26 2.55 0.52
C GLN A 85 -12.75 2.78 1.95
N ILE A 86 -13.58 3.79 2.17
CA ILE A 86 -14.22 4.03 3.48
C ILE A 86 -15.05 2.80 3.90
N ASP A 87 -15.90 2.28 3.01
CA ASP A 87 -16.76 1.13 3.25
C ASP A 87 -15.94 -0.15 3.50
N PHE A 88 -14.85 -0.35 2.75
CA PHE A 88 -13.94 -1.49 2.96
C PHE A 88 -13.37 -1.46 4.37
N VAL A 89 -12.80 -0.33 4.80
CA VAL A 89 -12.22 -0.27 6.14
C VAL A 89 -13.32 -0.35 7.22
N ASP A 90 -14.47 0.28 7.03
CA ASP A 90 -15.61 0.18 7.96
C ASP A 90 -16.09 -1.27 8.12
N SER A 91 -16.11 -2.04 7.02
CA SER A 91 -16.50 -3.45 7.02
C SER A 91 -15.58 -4.34 7.86
N LEU A 92 -14.34 -3.92 8.12
CA LEU A 92 -13.42 -4.65 8.96
C LEU A 92 -13.76 -4.51 10.46
N GLY A 93 -14.70 -3.63 10.85
CA GLY A 93 -15.11 -3.43 12.25
C GLY A 93 -14.03 -2.72 13.08
N ILE A 94 -13.12 -2.04 12.39
CA ILE A 94 -11.82 -1.59 12.87
C ILE A 94 -11.83 -0.08 13.29
N LEU A 95 -12.93 0.64 13.07
CA LEU A 95 -12.90 2.10 12.95
C LEU A 95 -13.58 2.93 14.05
N LYS A 96 -12.85 3.98 14.47
CA LYS A 96 -13.40 5.25 14.93
C LYS A 96 -12.82 6.34 14.02
N PHE A 97 -13.57 6.77 13.00
CA PHE A 97 -13.15 7.81 12.06
C PHE A 97 -12.93 9.15 12.78
N VAL A 98 -11.84 9.87 12.46
CA VAL A 98 -11.55 11.18 13.06
C VAL A 98 -11.75 12.36 12.10
N ASN A 99 -11.55 12.20 10.77
CA ASN A 99 -12.03 13.20 9.80
C ASN A 99 -11.84 12.71 8.36
N THR A 100 -12.87 12.90 7.52
CA THR A 100 -12.71 12.87 6.05
C THR A 100 -12.57 14.32 5.60
N THR A 101 -11.37 14.75 5.22
CA THR A 101 -11.18 16.12 4.71
C THR A 101 -11.41 16.12 3.20
N HIS A 102 -12.41 16.87 2.74
CA HIS A 102 -12.84 16.93 1.35
C HIS A 102 -11.69 17.21 0.35
N THR A 103 -11.69 16.41 -0.71
CA THR A 103 -11.19 16.64 -2.08
C THR A 103 -10.49 17.98 -2.35
N PHE A 104 -9.17 17.95 -2.48
CA PHE A 104 -8.52 18.77 -3.51
C PHE A 104 -8.76 18.12 -4.87
N GLU A 105 -8.80 18.90 -5.94
CA GLU A 105 -9.24 18.57 -7.31
C GLU A 105 -8.82 17.19 -7.89
N LYS A 106 -7.83 16.48 -7.30
CA LYS A 106 -7.37 15.13 -7.64
C LYS A 106 -6.93 14.22 -6.46
N ASN A 107 -7.35 14.48 -5.21
CA ASN A 107 -6.84 13.74 -4.03
C ASN A 107 -7.94 13.20 -3.11
N ILE A 108 -7.66 12.07 -2.46
CA ILE A 108 -8.49 11.49 -1.39
C ILE A 108 -7.64 11.42 -0.12
N LEU A 109 -8.00 12.13 0.94
CA LEU A 109 -7.30 12.04 2.22
C LEU A 109 -8.13 11.19 3.19
N LEU A 110 -7.56 10.10 3.71
CA LEU A 110 -8.18 9.26 4.74
C LEU A 110 -7.33 9.35 6.01
N ASP A 111 -7.63 10.37 6.82
CA ASP A 111 -6.71 10.88 7.83
C ASP A 111 -6.51 10.01 9.08
N GLU A 112 -7.16 8.85 9.27
CA GLU A 112 -6.90 7.99 10.44
C GLU A 112 -7.55 6.60 10.35
N PHE A 113 -6.77 5.55 10.60
CA PHE A 113 -7.23 4.19 10.83
C PHE A 113 -6.57 3.62 12.11
N LEU A 114 -7.36 3.32 13.14
CA LEU A 114 -6.97 2.25 14.08
C LEU A 114 -7.03 0.96 13.27
N ILE A 115 -6.06 0.04 13.31
CA ILE A 115 -6.13 -1.23 12.55
C ILE A 115 -6.44 -2.40 13.47
N GLU A 116 -5.86 -2.44 14.67
CA GLU A 116 -6.04 -3.50 15.66
C GLU A 116 -5.56 -2.97 17.02
N SER A 117 -5.79 -3.69 18.13
CA SER A 117 -5.43 -3.26 19.49
C SER A 117 -3.98 -2.77 19.61
N GLY A 118 -3.78 -1.45 19.57
CA GLY A 118 -2.47 -0.80 19.68
C GLY A 118 -1.77 -0.49 18.36
N THR A 119 -2.38 -0.70 17.18
CA THR A 119 -1.80 -0.28 15.89
C THR A 119 -2.62 0.87 15.30
N TYR A 120 -1.96 2.00 15.06
CA TYR A 120 -2.53 3.18 14.46
C TYR A 120 -1.88 3.44 13.11
N GLU A 121 -2.66 3.85 12.13
CA GLU A 121 -2.22 4.08 10.77
C GLU A 121 -2.83 5.37 10.22
N TYR A 122 -2.01 6.09 9.46
CA TYR A 122 -2.37 7.32 8.77
C TYR A 122 -2.16 7.12 7.28
N ASP A 123 -3.21 7.27 6.49
CA ASP A 123 -3.15 7.06 5.05
C ASP A 123 -3.40 8.33 4.23
N ILE A 124 -2.58 8.52 3.21
CA ILE A 124 -2.80 9.52 2.17
C ILE A 124 -3.06 8.78 0.86
N TYR A 125 -4.19 9.05 0.21
CA TYR A 125 -4.49 8.49 -1.11
C TYR A 125 -4.40 9.57 -2.20
N HIS A 126 -3.75 9.22 -3.30
CA HIS A 126 -3.63 10.06 -4.49
C HIS A 126 -4.06 9.26 -5.69
N TYR A 127 -5.05 9.75 -6.45
CA TYR A 127 -5.48 9.03 -7.65
C TYR A 127 -5.01 9.77 -8.91
N LEU A 128 -4.64 8.98 -9.91
CA LEU A 128 -4.23 9.42 -11.23
C LEU A 128 -5.08 8.67 -12.25
N LYS A 129 -5.35 9.32 -13.38
CA LYS A 129 -5.82 8.61 -14.58
C LYS A 129 -4.63 8.34 -15.48
N ASP A 130 -4.52 7.11 -15.97
CA ASP A 130 -3.53 6.77 -16.98
C ASP A 130 -3.95 7.28 -18.37
N ASN A 131 -3.16 6.97 -19.41
CA ASN A 131 -3.43 7.41 -20.78
C ASN A 131 -4.67 6.73 -21.39
N ASN A 132 -5.13 5.62 -20.83
CA ASN A 132 -6.32 4.89 -21.26
C ASN A 132 -7.58 5.33 -20.49
N GLY A 133 -7.44 6.24 -19.51
CA GLY A 133 -8.54 6.70 -18.65
C GLY A 133 -8.74 5.84 -17.40
N GLU A 134 -7.91 4.82 -17.21
CA GLU A 134 -7.93 3.86 -16.12
C GLU A 134 -7.40 4.49 -14.84
N ILE A 135 -7.79 3.94 -13.68
CA ILE A 135 -7.46 4.54 -12.38
C ILE A 135 -6.21 3.90 -11.81
N VAL A 136 -5.31 4.77 -11.36
CA VAL A 136 -4.16 4.43 -10.52
C VAL A 136 -4.38 5.07 -9.16
N LEU A 137 -4.49 4.27 -8.12
CA LEU A 137 -4.57 4.72 -6.75
C LEU A 137 -3.21 4.52 -6.09
N LEU A 138 -2.61 5.61 -5.63
CA LEU A 138 -1.41 5.59 -4.80
C LEU A 138 -1.84 5.77 -3.35
N GLN A 139 -1.28 4.99 -2.45
CA GLN A 139 -1.43 5.14 -1.01
C GLN A 139 -0.05 5.35 -0.39
N TYR A 140 0.07 6.29 0.53
CA TYR A 140 1.15 6.34 1.51
C TYR A 140 0.55 6.07 2.88
N SER A 141 1.08 5.06 3.55
CA SER A 141 0.67 4.63 4.88
C SER A 141 1.80 4.89 5.87
N LEU A 142 1.47 5.48 7.02
CA LEU A 142 2.36 5.68 8.15
C LEU A 142 1.77 5.01 9.39
N ARG A 143 2.52 4.09 10.00
CA ARG A 143 2.04 3.23 11.08
C ARG A 143 2.79 3.41 12.39
N GLU A 144 2.06 3.39 13.50
CA GLU A 144 2.60 3.37 14.86
C GLU A 144 2.02 2.23 15.71
N TYR A 145 2.91 1.61 16.49
CA TYR A 145 2.59 0.54 17.43
C TYR A 145 2.59 1.13 18.84
N VAL A 146 1.40 1.50 19.27
CA VAL A 146 1.08 2.19 20.51
C VAL A 146 0.85 1.18 21.62
N ASP A 147 1.76 1.16 22.58
CA ASP A 147 1.64 0.41 23.84
C ASP A 147 1.25 1.29 25.04
N SER A 148 1.05 2.59 24.81
CA SER A 148 0.82 3.59 25.85
C SER A 148 0.13 4.84 25.31
N GLN A 149 -0.65 5.50 26.17
CA GLN A 149 -1.32 6.77 25.85
C GLN A 149 -0.32 7.86 25.41
N GLU A 150 0.89 7.89 26.00
CA GLU A 150 1.92 8.86 25.61
C GLU A 150 2.40 8.66 24.16
N LYS A 151 2.62 7.41 23.72
CA LYS A 151 2.98 7.13 22.33
C LYS A 151 1.85 7.48 21.38
N HIS A 152 0.60 7.21 21.77
CA HIS A 152 -0.57 7.60 21.00
C HIS A 152 -0.61 9.12 20.77
N GLU A 153 -0.51 9.91 21.84
CA GLU A 153 -0.52 11.37 21.76
C GLU A 153 0.65 11.91 20.93
N LYS A 154 1.83 11.31 21.04
CA LYS A 154 2.99 11.66 20.19
C LYS A 154 2.72 11.41 18.71
N PHE A 155 2.12 10.27 18.37
CA PHE A 155 1.80 9.92 16.99
C PHE A 155 0.76 10.86 16.39
N ILE A 156 -0.34 11.10 17.10
CA ILE A 156 -1.40 11.99 16.65
C ILE A 156 -0.89 13.44 16.51
N ASN A 157 -0.10 13.94 17.48
CA ASN A 157 0.49 15.26 17.38
C ASN A 157 1.49 15.36 16.21
N TYR A 158 2.25 14.30 15.91
CA TYR A 158 3.11 14.26 14.75
C TYR A 158 2.29 14.39 13.46
N ILE A 159 1.20 13.63 13.30
CA ILE A 159 0.32 13.72 12.13
C ILE A 159 -0.23 15.13 12.00
N ILE A 160 -0.84 15.68 13.06
CA ILE A 160 -1.47 17.02 13.04
C ILE A 160 -0.47 18.09 12.61
N ASN A 161 0.76 18.05 13.13
CA ASN A 161 1.76 19.09 12.87
C ASN A 161 2.43 18.96 11.49
N ASN A 162 2.41 17.78 10.86
CA ASN A 162 3.13 17.53 9.60
C ASN A 162 2.18 17.20 8.43
N ARG A 163 0.87 17.12 8.65
CA ARG A 163 -0.13 16.70 7.66
C ARG A 163 0.02 17.40 6.33
N ASP A 164 -0.01 18.74 6.34
CA ASP A 164 -0.02 19.53 5.11
C ASP A 164 1.27 19.31 4.30
N GLU A 165 2.40 19.16 4.98
CA GLU A 165 3.68 18.85 4.34
C GLU A 165 3.68 17.43 3.75
N MET A 166 3.24 16.42 4.52
CA MET A 166 3.16 15.04 4.06
C MET A 166 2.26 14.92 2.82
N VAL A 167 1.08 15.55 2.85
CA VAL A 167 0.15 15.59 1.71
C VAL A 167 0.78 16.32 0.52
N ALA A 168 1.42 17.48 0.73
CA ALA A 168 2.06 18.23 -0.34
C ALA A 168 3.25 17.47 -0.97
N LYS A 169 4.01 16.72 -0.18
CA LYS A 169 5.08 15.83 -0.65
C LYS A 169 4.51 14.67 -1.46
N PHE A 170 3.50 13.97 -0.93
CA PHE A 170 2.90 12.83 -1.62
C PHE A 170 2.21 13.22 -2.93
N ASN A 171 1.58 14.39 -2.99
CA ASN A 171 1.00 14.92 -4.23
C ASN A 171 2.02 15.19 -5.34
N LYS A 172 3.31 15.32 -5.01
CA LYS A 172 4.40 15.47 -5.99
C LYS A 172 5.03 14.13 -6.35
N PHE A 173 4.64 13.04 -5.69
CA PHE A 173 5.13 11.71 -5.99
C PHE A 173 4.57 11.27 -7.34
N VAL A 174 5.46 10.93 -8.26
CA VAL A 174 5.11 10.50 -9.61
C VAL A 174 5.67 9.12 -9.84
N ILE A 175 4.80 8.17 -10.15
CA ILE A 175 5.21 6.86 -10.63
C ILE A 175 5.39 6.96 -12.15
N HIS A 176 6.64 7.00 -12.58
CA HIS A 176 6.96 7.08 -14.00
C HIS A 176 6.67 5.74 -14.69
N LYS A 177 5.71 5.75 -15.63
CA LYS A 177 5.37 4.65 -16.55
C LYS A 177 4.94 3.36 -15.85
N LEU A 178 3.68 3.27 -15.48
CA LEU A 178 3.04 1.98 -15.24
C LEU A 178 2.95 1.22 -16.56
N ASN A 179 3.70 0.13 -16.68
CA ASN A 179 3.63 -0.74 -17.86
C ASN A 179 2.66 -1.88 -17.59
N VAL A 180 1.37 -1.61 -17.84
CA VAL A 180 0.23 -2.51 -17.58
C VAL A 180 0.22 -3.75 -18.50
N LYS A 181 1.13 -3.83 -19.50
CA LYS A 181 1.12 -4.88 -20.55
C LYS A 181 1.21 -6.32 -20.05
N ASN A 182 1.64 -6.56 -18.81
CA ASN A 182 1.71 -7.90 -18.24
C ASN A 182 0.37 -8.42 -17.68
N MET A 183 -0.68 -7.60 -17.66
CA MET A 183 -1.98 -7.95 -17.07
C MET A 183 -2.97 -8.55 -18.08
N GLU A 184 -2.70 -8.45 -19.39
CA GLU A 184 -3.60 -8.93 -20.45
C GLU A 184 -3.42 -10.42 -20.81
N ASN A 185 -2.41 -11.11 -20.26
CA ASN A 185 -2.03 -12.48 -20.64
C ASN A 185 -2.26 -13.53 -19.54
N LYS A 186 -3.10 -13.26 -18.54
CA LYS A 186 -3.51 -14.22 -17.51
C LYS A 186 -5.02 -14.23 -17.36
#